data_AF-A0A4S2UTW7-F1
#
_entry.id   AF-A0A4S2UTW7-F1
#
_cell.length_a   1.000
_cell.length_b   1.000
_cell.length_c   1.000
_cell.angle_alpha   90.00
_cell.angle_beta   90.00
_cell.angle_gamma   90.00
#
_symmetry.space_group_name_H-M   'P 1'
#
loop_
_entity.id
_entity.type
_entity.pdbx_description
1 polymer ?
#
loop_
_entity_poly.entity_id
_entity_poly.type
_entity_poly.pdbx_seq_one_letter_code
_entity_poly.pdbx_strand_id
1 'polypeptide(L)'
;MNSDGVVVDEAVRAAWDTYRILEKRTPAKERQEAQQRVKAAMDSVGREEVSRGTVFLVGVLTGYLIAEPPGGGKQLDPLNDLIPAVIRRLPSFEAADPEEVPMVTGVLMAAAMGMDTVAWRDRFGAIEPKEAMVHGFVLWLLADLFDSLVGKPGTIDELLRETFGTMGTSEG
;
A
#
# COMPACT_ATOMS: atom_id res chain seq x y z
N MET A 1 5.61 9.57 -26.14
CA MET A 1 4.45 9.35 -25.25
C MET A 1 4.97 8.44 -24.15
N ASN A 2 5.39 9.01 -23.03
CA ASN A 2 5.77 8.21 -21.87
C ASN A 2 4.50 7.79 -21.15
N SER A 3 4.42 6.51 -20.80
CA SER A 3 3.39 5.93 -19.96
C SER A 3 3.63 6.35 -18.51
N ASP A 4 3.58 7.65 -18.20
CA ASP A 4 4.12 8.20 -16.95
C ASP A 4 3.31 7.84 -15.67
N GLY A 5 2.13 7.22 -15.77
CA GLY A 5 1.29 6.85 -14.62
C GLY A 5 1.10 5.36 -14.37
N VAL A 6 1.64 4.48 -15.21
CA VAL A 6 1.41 3.03 -15.09
C VAL A 6 2.54 2.40 -14.31
N VAL A 7 2.26 1.98 -13.08
CA VAL A 7 3.21 1.19 -12.29
C VAL A 7 3.24 -0.24 -12.82
N VAL A 8 4.44 -0.80 -12.98
CA VAL A 8 4.59 -2.18 -13.45
C VAL A 8 4.05 -3.21 -12.44
N ASP A 9 3.41 -4.26 -12.93
CA ASP A 9 2.77 -5.30 -12.07
C ASP A 9 3.75 -5.92 -11.07
N GLU A 10 5.00 -6.15 -11.49
CA GLU A 10 6.06 -6.67 -10.62
C GLU A 10 6.31 -5.77 -9.40
N ALA A 11 6.30 -4.45 -9.59
CA ALA A 11 6.48 -3.48 -8.52
C ALA A 11 5.28 -3.45 -7.56
N VAL A 12 4.06 -3.58 -8.08
CA VAL A 12 2.85 -3.66 -7.26
C VAL A 12 2.87 -4.92 -6.40
N ARG A 13 3.23 -6.08 -6.97
CA ARG A 13 3.37 -7.33 -6.21
C ARG A 13 4.46 -7.23 -5.13
N ALA A 14 5.61 -6.65 -5.46
CA ALA A 14 6.68 -6.44 -4.50
C ALA A 14 6.29 -5.47 -3.36
N ALA A 15 5.54 -4.41 -3.68
CA ALA A 15 4.98 -3.52 -2.68
C ALA A 15 4.04 -4.28 -1.72
N TRP A 16 3.17 -5.16 -2.23
CA TRP A 16 2.33 -6.01 -1.38
C TRP A 16 3.13 -7.02 -0.55
N ASP A 17 4.21 -7.59 -1.08
CA ASP A 17 5.09 -8.46 -0.28
C ASP A 17 5.75 -7.72 0.89
N THR A 18 5.94 -6.40 0.80
CA THR A 18 6.40 -5.57 1.93
C THR A 18 5.42 -5.59 3.10
N TYR A 19 4.10 -5.59 2.83
CA TYR A 19 3.08 -5.80 3.87
C TYR A 19 3.29 -7.15 4.58
N ARG A 20 3.51 -8.24 3.83
CA ARG A 20 3.68 -9.58 4.40
C ARG A 20 4.91 -9.69 5.30
N ILE A 21 5.97 -8.97 4.96
CA ILE A 21 7.20 -8.90 5.77
C ILE A 21 6.93 -8.24 7.12
N LEU A 22 6.13 -7.17 7.14
CA LEU A 22 5.74 -6.44 8.34
C LEU A 22 4.69 -7.19 9.19
N GLU A 23 3.83 -7.97 8.54
CA GLU A 23 2.77 -8.73 9.19
C GLU A 23 3.35 -9.86 10.07
N LYS A 24 3.20 -9.71 11.39
CA LYS A 24 3.74 -10.64 12.39
C LYS A 24 3.10 -12.02 12.32
N ARG A 25 1.87 -12.12 11.82
CA ARG A 25 1.14 -13.38 11.63
C ARG A 25 1.64 -14.17 10.42
N THR A 26 2.36 -13.54 9.49
CA THR A 26 2.94 -14.24 8.33
C THR A 26 4.00 -15.25 8.80
N PRO A 27 3.90 -16.52 8.39
CA PRO A 27 4.88 -17.54 8.73
C PRO A 27 6.31 -17.13 8.34
N ALA A 28 7.30 -17.50 9.15
CA ALA A 28 8.70 -17.06 8.94
C ALA A 28 9.23 -17.43 7.54
N LYS A 29 8.87 -18.61 7.03
CA LYS A 29 9.23 -19.05 5.68
C LYS A 29 8.63 -18.14 4.61
N GLU A 30 7.33 -17.84 4.71
CA GLU A 30 6.66 -16.92 3.77
C GLU A 30 7.22 -15.50 3.84
N ARG A 31 7.62 -15.02 5.03
CA ARG A 31 8.32 -13.73 5.17
C ARG A 31 9.66 -13.73 4.48
N GLN A 32 10.44 -14.82 4.59
CA GLN A 32 11.72 -14.94 3.90
C GLN A 32 11.54 -14.98 2.38
N GLU A 33 10.54 -15.71 1.88
CA GLU A 33 10.22 -15.75 0.45
C GLU A 33 9.76 -14.39 -0.05
N ALA A 34 8.93 -13.66 0.72
CA ALA A 34 8.53 -12.29 0.42
C ALA A 34 9.74 -11.34 0.35
N GLN A 35 10.68 -11.42 1.30
CA GLN A 35 11.93 -10.65 1.25
C GLN A 35 12.73 -10.92 -0.01
N GLN A 36 12.82 -12.18 -0.44
CA GLN A 36 13.52 -12.55 -1.68
C GLN A 36 12.83 -11.97 -2.91
N ARG A 37 11.50 -12.02 -2.98
CA ARG A 37 10.72 -11.44 -4.09
C ARG A 37 10.85 -9.92 -4.14
N VAL A 38 10.77 -9.23 -3.01
CA VAL A 38 11.00 -7.78 -2.93
C VAL A 38 12.40 -7.42 -3.43
N LYS A 39 13.42 -8.16 -2.99
CA LYS A 39 14.80 -7.93 -3.45
C LYS A 39 14.94 -8.15 -4.96
N ALA A 40 14.41 -9.26 -5.48
CA ALA A 40 14.46 -9.56 -6.90
C ALA A 40 13.77 -8.47 -7.74
N ALA A 41 12.61 -7.98 -7.31
CA ALA A 41 11.92 -6.89 -7.97
C ALA A 41 12.73 -5.57 -7.92
N MET A 42 13.34 -5.24 -6.77
CA MET A 42 14.21 -4.07 -6.68
C MET A 42 15.41 -4.16 -7.63
N ASP A 43 15.98 -5.36 -7.81
CA ASP A 43 17.07 -5.60 -8.76
C ASP A 43 16.60 -5.55 -10.24
N SER A 44 15.34 -5.93 -10.50
CA SER A 44 14.73 -6.00 -11.84
C SER A 44 14.19 -4.65 -12.33
N VAL A 45 13.28 -4.03 -11.57
CA VAL A 45 12.53 -2.82 -11.96
C VAL A 45 12.98 -1.57 -11.23
N GLY A 46 13.88 -1.71 -10.24
CA GLY A 46 14.41 -0.60 -9.47
C GLY A 46 13.57 -0.27 -8.23
N ARG A 47 14.25 0.27 -7.21
CA ARG A 47 13.65 0.64 -5.94
C ARG A 47 12.55 1.71 -6.06
N GLU A 48 12.78 2.69 -6.92
CA GLU A 48 11.85 3.80 -7.13
C GLU A 48 10.50 3.27 -7.62
N GLU A 49 10.50 2.36 -8.58
CA GLU A 49 9.29 1.76 -9.13
C GLU A 49 8.54 0.92 -8.09
N VAL A 50 9.25 0.15 -7.26
CA VAL A 50 8.63 -0.56 -6.10
C VAL A 50 7.99 0.44 -5.13
N SER A 51 8.62 1.59 -4.91
CA SER A 51 8.09 2.63 -4.03
C SER A 51 6.82 3.28 -4.62
N ARG A 52 6.80 3.50 -5.95
CA ARG A 52 5.60 3.91 -6.70
C ARG A 52 4.48 2.86 -6.60
N GLY A 53 4.82 1.58 -6.63
CA GLY A 53 3.88 0.47 -6.36
C GLY A 53 3.24 0.53 -4.99
N THR A 54 4.00 0.92 -3.96
CA THR A 54 3.44 1.14 -2.61
C THR A 54 2.47 2.31 -2.61
N VAL A 55 2.80 3.45 -3.24
CA VAL A 55 1.91 4.63 -3.36
C VAL A 55 0.63 4.28 -4.13
N PHE A 56 0.75 3.49 -5.20
CA PHE A 56 -0.38 2.97 -5.94
C PHE A 56 -1.31 2.14 -5.06
N LEU A 57 -0.78 1.16 -4.32
CA LEU A 57 -1.58 0.31 -3.42
C LEU A 57 -2.21 1.10 -2.27
N VAL A 58 -1.51 2.10 -1.72
CA VAL A 58 -2.10 3.03 -0.75
C VAL A 58 -3.32 3.73 -1.35
N GLY A 59 -3.22 4.20 -2.60
CA GLY A 59 -4.33 4.80 -3.34
C GLY A 59 -5.51 3.84 -3.53
N VAL A 60 -5.23 2.62 -4.01
CA VAL A 60 -6.23 1.57 -4.24
C VAL A 60 -6.97 1.22 -2.94
N LEU A 61 -6.25 0.91 -1.86
CA LEU A 61 -6.90 0.52 -0.60
C LEU A 61 -7.67 1.67 0.04
N THR A 62 -7.14 2.90 -0.04
CA THR A 62 -7.85 4.10 0.44
C THR A 62 -9.16 4.29 -0.32
N GLY A 63 -9.11 4.25 -1.66
CA GLY A 63 -10.29 4.37 -2.50
C GLY A 63 -11.31 3.26 -2.22
N TYR A 64 -10.85 2.02 -2.06
CA TYR A 64 -11.72 0.89 -1.74
C TYR A 64 -12.43 1.07 -0.39
N LEU A 65 -11.69 1.43 0.67
CA LEU A 65 -12.25 1.67 2.00
C LEU A 65 -13.28 2.80 2.06
N ILE A 66 -13.17 3.80 1.18
CA ILE A 66 -14.11 4.92 1.08
C ILE A 66 -15.35 4.56 0.24
N ALA A 67 -15.15 3.90 -0.90
CA ALA A 67 -16.22 3.61 -1.84
C ALA A 67 -17.08 2.41 -1.41
N GLU A 68 -16.46 1.35 -0.92
CA GLU A 68 -17.08 0.08 -0.58
C GLU A 68 -16.57 -0.41 0.79
N PRO A 69 -17.14 0.07 1.90
CA PRO A 69 -16.69 -0.31 3.23
C PRO A 69 -16.77 -1.83 3.40
N PRO A 70 -15.64 -2.52 3.68
CA PRO A 70 -15.63 -3.96 3.91
C PRO A 70 -16.57 -4.32 5.06
N GLY A 71 -17.30 -5.42 4.94
CA GLY A 71 -18.22 -5.89 6.00
C GLY A 71 -19.56 -5.16 6.08
N GLY A 72 -19.91 -4.30 5.12
CA GLY A 72 -21.23 -3.65 5.04
C GLY A 72 -21.48 -2.60 6.13
N GLY A 73 -20.40 -2.12 6.77
CA GLY A 73 -20.44 -1.09 7.79
C GLY A 73 -20.76 0.30 7.25
N LYS A 74 -20.79 1.29 8.16
CA LYS A 74 -20.97 2.70 7.78
C LYS A 74 -19.81 3.14 6.89
N GLN A 75 -20.13 3.89 5.83
CA GLN A 75 -19.13 4.53 4.99
C GLN A 75 -18.19 5.40 5.82
N LEU A 76 -16.88 5.17 5.67
CA LEU A 76 -15.85 5.94 6.34
C LEU A 76 -15.77 7.33 5.71
N ASP A 77 -15.85 8.37 6.54
CA ASP A 77 -15.49 9.70 6.07
C ASP A 77 -13.96 9.76 5.90
N PRO A 78 -13.44 10.05 4.70
CA PRO A 78 -12.00 10.06 4.48
C PRO A 78 -11.26 11.07 5.35
N LEU A 79 -11.85 12.24 5.57
CA LEU A 79 -11.24 13.37 6.26
C LEU A 79 -11.37 13.27 7.78
N ASN A 80 -12.52 12.77 8.25
CA ASN A 80 -12.84 12.75 9.67
C ASN A 80 -12.53 11.40 10.33
N ASP A 81 -12.58 10.30 9.57
CA ASP A 81 -12.42 8.94 10.11
C ASP A 81 -11.10 8.31 9.62
N LEU A 82 -10.97 8.06 8.31
CA LEU A 82 -9.92 7.20 7.75
C LEU A 82 -8.52 7.79 7.94
N ILE A 83 -8.27 9.00 7.41
CA ILE A 83 -6.94 9.61 7.43
C ILE A 83 -6.49 9.89 8.86
N PRO A 84 -7.30 10.53 9.74
CA PRO A 84 -6.92 10.71 11.13
C PRO A 84 -6.61 9.41 11.86
N ALA A 85 -7.34 8.32 11.58
CA ALA A 85 -7.08 7.01 12.19
C ALA A 85 -5.73 6.43 11.76
N VAL A 86 -5.38 6.51 10.48
CA VAL A 86 -4.10 6.04 9.95
C VAL A 86 -2.94 6.88 10.51
N ILE A 87 -3.03 8.21 10.41
CA ILE A 87 -1.96 9.12 10.88
C ILE A 87 -1.75 9.01 12.39
N ARG A 88 -2.81 8.83 13.19
CA ARG A 88 -2.68 8.65 14.65
C ARG A 88 -1.97 7.35 15.03
N ARG A 89 -2.04 6.31 14.19
CA ARG A 89 -1.36 5.02 14.44
C ARG A 89 0.08 4.99 13.94
N LEU A 90 0.46 5.88 13.03
CA LEU A 90 1.81 5.90 12.45
C LEU A 90 2.95 6.02 13.49
N PRO A 91 2.83 6.81 14.58
CA PRO A 91 3.86 6.89 15.62
C PRO A 91 4.09 5.58 16.39
N SER A 92 3.23 4.57 16.23
CA SER A 92 3.45 3.24 16.84
C SER A 92 4.60 2.46 16.18
N PHE A 93 5.06 2.90 15.01
CA PHE A 93 6.23 2.37 14.33
C PHE A 93 7.44 3.22 14.71
N GLU A 94 8.38 2.66 15.48
CA GLU A 94 9.58 3.38 15.95
C GLU A 94 10.43 3.97 14.81
N ALA A 95 10.37 3.36 13.62
CA ALA A 95 11.10 3.80 12.44
C ALA A 95 10.32 4.81 11.57
N ALA A 96 9.10 5.19 11.94
CA ALA A 96 8.34 6.20 11.20
C ALA A 96 8.89 7.59 11.50
N ASP A 97 9.51 8.22 10.49
CA ASP A 97 10.01 9.58 10.58
C ASP A 97 8.84 10.59 10.52
N PRO A 98 8.62 11.43 11.55
CA PRO A 98 7.55 12.42 11.56
C PRO A 98 7.63 13.43 10.41
N GLU A 99 8.82 13.66 9.84
CA GLU A 99 9.00 14.59 8.72
C GLU A 99 8.30 14.12 7.44
N GLU A 100 8.01 12.82 7.33
CA GLU A 100 7.34 12.22 6.17
C GLU A 100 5.81 12.22 6.29
N VAL A 101 5.27 12.58 7.46
CA VAL A 101 3.81 12.63 7.72
C VAL A 101 3.06 13.49 6.69
N PRO A 102 3.55 14.69 6.30
CA PRO A 102 2.87 15.50 5.29
C PRO A 102 2.74 14.80 3.94
N MET A 103 3.78 14.08 3.51
CA MET A 103 3.78 13.38 2.22
C MET A 103 2.77 12.25 2.19
N VAL A 104 2.76 11.39 3.21
CA VAL A 104 1.80 10.28 3.27
C VAL A 104 0.37 10.79 3.45
N THR A 105 0.17 11.87 4.20
CA THR A 105 -1.14 12.53 4.34
C THR A 105 -1.62 13.06 2.99
N GLY A 106 -0.73 13.67 2.20
CA GLY A 106 -1.04 14.16 0.86
C GLY A 106 -1.42 13.04 -0.11
N VAL A 107 -0.73 11.90 -0.07
CA VAL A 107 -1.10 10.71 -0.87
C VAL A 107 -2.48 10.18 -0.48
N LEU A 108 -2.77 10.04 0.81
CA LEU A 108 -4.09 9.61 1.29
C LEU A 108 -5.19 10.61 0.86
N MET A 109 -4.88 11.90 0.84
CA MET A 109 -5.82 12.92 0.40
C MET A 109 -6.07 12.90 -1.10
N ALA A 110 -5.01 12.72 -1.90
CA ALA A 110 -5.14 12.53 -3.33
C ALA A 110 -6.03 11.31 -3.63
N ALA A 111 -5.80 10.20 -2.93
CA ALA A 111 -6.62 9.00 -3.07
C ALA A 111 -8.10 9.25 -2.71
N ALA A 112 -8.35 9.91 -1.57
CA ALA A 112 -9.70 10.24 -1.12
C ALA A 112 -10.46 11.18 -2.08
N MET A 113 -9.73 12.01 -2.83
CA MET A 113 -10.28 12.88 -3.87
C MET A 113 -10.42 12.19 -5.23
N GLY A 114 -10.10 10.89 -5.34
CA GLY A 114 -10.13 10.14 -6.60
C GLY A 114 -9.05 10.56 -7.60
N MET A 115 -7.95 11.17 -7.11
CA MET A 115 -6.80 11.53 -7.94
C MET A 115 -5.87 10.33 -8.12
N ASP A 116 -5.11 10.32 -9.21
CA ASP A 116 -3.98 9.41 -9.39
C ASP A 116 -2.91 9.71 -8.35
N THR A 117 -2.72 8.80 -7.39
CA THR A 117 -1.80 8.99 -6.26
C THR A 117 -0.35 8.96 -6.69
N VAL A 118 -0.01 8.15 -7.70
CA VAL A 118 1.37 8.04 -8.20
C VAL A 118 1.71 9.32 -8.94
N ALA A 119 0.86 9.75 -9.88
CA ALA A 119 1.08 11.01 -10.59
C ALA A 119 1.07 12.22 -9.65
N TRP A 120 0.24 12.22 -8.60
CA TRP A 120 0.27 13.26 -7.57
C TRP A 120 1.62 13.27 -6.84
N ARG A 121 2.11 12.09 -6.42
CA ARG A 121 3.36 11.98 -5.67
C ARG A 121 4.57 12.33 -6.52
N ASP A 122 4.64 11.89 -7.77
CA ASP A 122 5.79 12.10 -8.66
C ASP A 122 6.13 13.59 -8.87
N ARG A 123 5.16 14.50 -8.62
CA ARG A 123 5.37 15.97 -8.65
C ARG A 123 6.37 16.50 -7.63
N PHE A 124 6.68 15.73 -6.59
CA PHE A 124 7.62 16.11 -5.53
C PHE A 124 9.01 15.48 -5.72
N GLY A 125 9.28 14.89 -6.89
CA GLY A 125 10.55 14.24 -7.21
C GLY A 125 10.61 12.79 -6.73
N ALA A 126 11.82 12.24 -6.68
CA ALA A 126 12.03 10.85 -6.26
C ALA A 126 11.49 10.57 -4.85
N ILE A 127 11.05 9.34 -4.62
CA ILE A 127 10.62 8.88 -3.29
C ILE A 127 11.86 8.45 -2.52
N GLU A 128 12.21 9.22 -1.49
CA GLU A 128 13.37 8.94 -0.66
C GLU A 128 13.18 7.67 0.20
N PRO A 129 14.29 7.05 0.67
CA PRO A 129 14.25 5.81 1.43
C PRO A 129 13.35 5.83 2.66
N LYS A 130 13.33 6.96 3.37
CA LYS A 130 12.54 7.16 4.59
C LYS A 130 11.07 7.24 4.26
N GLU A 131 10.71 8.06 3.29
CA GLU A 131 9.34 8.20 2.81
C GLU A 131 8.77 6.86 2.30
N ALA A 132 9.54 6.11 1.49
CA ALA A 132 9.13 4.79 1.01
C ALA A 132 8.79 3.83 2.16
N MET A 133 9.53 3.92 3.28
CA MET A 133 9.26 3.11 4.47
C MET A 133 7.95 3.52 5.15
N VAL A 134 7.70 4.83 5.28
CA VAL A 134 6.46 5.35 5.87
C VAL A 134 5.24 5.01 5.01
N HIS A 135 5.36 5.06 3.68
CA HIS A 135 4.34 4.53 2.76
C HIS A 135 4.08 3.03 3.00
N GLY A 136 5.13 2.24 3.25
CA GLY A 136 4.98 0.82 3.62
C GLY A 136 4.19 0.61 4.92
N PHE A 137 4.42 1.43 5.94
CA PHE A 137 3.63 1.39 7.18
C PHE A 137 2.18 1.81 6.97
N VAL A 138 1.94 2.83 6.15
CA VAL A 138 0.59 3.26 5.78
C VAL A 138 -0.15 2.16 5.03
N LEU A 139 0.50 1.50 4.06
CA LEU A 139 -0.05 0.35 3.36
C LEU A 139 -0.45 -0.76 4.35
N TRP A 140 0.42 -1.09 5.31
CA TRP A 140 0.11 -2.07 6.33
C TRP A 140 -1.07 -1.66 7.23
N LEU A 141 -1.14 -0.39 7.64
CA LEU A 141 -2.24 0.13 8.46
C LEU A 141 -3.59 0.08 7.74
N LEU A 142 -3.61 0.37 6.44
CA LEU A 142 -4.82 0.28 5.62
C LEU A 142 -5.27 -1.18 5.47
N ALA A 143 -4.33 -2.10 5.26
CA ALA A 143 -4.62 -3.54 5.23
C ALA A 143 -5.17 -4.05 6.57
N ASP A 144 -4.56 -3.65 7.70
CA ASP A 144 -5.03 -4.00 9.05
C ASP A 144 -6.42 -3.43 9.34
N LEU A 145 -6.69 -2.20 8.89
CA LEU A 145 -8.02 -1.59 8.99
C LEU A 145 -9.06 -2.35 8.17
N PHE A 146 -8.74 -2.74 6.95
CA PHE A 146 -9.61 -3.57 6.11
C PHE A 146 -10.02 -4.86 6.85
N ASP A 147 -9.04 -5.62 7.32
CA ASP A 147 -9.28 -6.88 8.03
C ASP A 147 -10.11 -6.66 9.31
N SER A 148 -9.88 -5.54 9.99
CA SER A 148 -10.63 -5.16 11.19
C SER A 148 -12.10 -4.85 10.89
N LEU A 149 -12.40 -4.21 9.75
CA LEU A 149 -13.78 -3.93 9.31
C LEU A 149 -14.51 -5.20 8.88
N VAL A 150 -13.80 -6.15 8.25
CA VAL A 150 -14.35 -7.48 7.94
C VAL A 150 -14.50 -8.35 9.21
N GLY A 151 -13.72 -8.07 10.25
CA GLY A 151 -13.68 -8.88 11.47
C GLY A 151 -12.89 -10.19 11.31
N LYS A 152 -12.12 -10.34 10.22
CA LYS A 152 -11.30 -11.52 9.93
C LYS A 152 -9.89 -11.10 9.47
N PRO A 153 -8.86 -11.31 10.32
CA PRO A 153 -7.45 -11.23 9.93
C PRO A 153 -7.09 -11.97 8.64
N GLY A 154 -6.27 -11.32 7.80
CA GLY A 154 -5.71 -11.90 6.57
C GLY A 154 -6.65 -11.89 5.36
N THR A 155 -7.86 -11.33 5.49
CA THR A 155 -8.83 -11.30 4.39
C THR A 155 -8.29 -10.49 3.20
N ILE A 156 -7.64 -9.36 3.46
CA ILE A 156 -7.08 -8.55 2.37
C ILE A 156 -5.90 -9.24 1.67
N ASP A 157 -5.11 -10.05 2.39
CA ASP A 157 -4.03 -10.83 1.77
C ASP A 157 -4.60 -11.96 0.90
N GLU A 158 -5.64 -12.65 1.35
CA GLU A 158 -6.38 -13.64 0.54
C GLU A 158 -6.89 -12.99 -0.75
N LEU A 159 -7.59 -11.85 -0.64
CA LEU A 159 -8.15 -11.12 -1.79
C LEU A 159 -7.08 -10.69 -2.80
N LEU A 160 -5.97 -10.12 -2.33
CA LEU A 160 -4.91 -9.68 -3.23
C LEU A 160 -4.14 -10.85 -3.84
N ARG A 161 -3.97 -11.98 -3.14
CA ARG A 161 -3.43 -13.22 -3.74
C ARG A 161 -4.31 -13.71 -4.89
N GLU A 162 -5.62 -13.75 -4.68
CA GLU A 162 -6.57 -14.16 -5.72
C GLU A 162 -6.53 -13.21 -6.92
N THR A 163 -6.52 -11.90 -6.66
CA THR A 163 -6.43 -10.86 -7.70
C THR A 163 -5.13 -10.97 -8.50
N PHE A 164 -3.97 -11.13 -7.85
CA PHE A 164 -2.70 -11.33 -8.55
C PHE A 164 -2.63 -12.67 -9.29
N GLY A 165 -3.30 -13.70 -8.77
CA GLY A 165 -3.42 -15.01 -9.39
C GLY A 165 -4.20 -14.96 -10.70
N THR A 166 -5.36 -14.30 -10.73
CA THR A 166 -6.20 -14.18 -11.93
C THR A 166 -5.57 -13.32 -13.02
N MET A 167 -4.82 -12.28 -12.64
CA MET A 167 -4.06 -11.47 -13.58
C MET A 167 -2.92 -12.26 -14.22
N GLY A 168 -2.25 -13.15 -13.48
CA GLY A 168 -1.19 -14.01 -14.01
C GLY A 168 -1.69 -15.15 -14.92
N THR A 169 -2.96 -15.55 -14.82
CA THR A 169 -3.57 -16.57 -15.68
C THR A 169 -4.20 -16.02 -16.96
N SER A 170 -4.20 -14.70 -17.15
CA SER A 170 -4.81 -14.05 -18.33
C SER A 170 -3.86 -13.92 -19.53
N GLU A 171 -2.63 -14.45 -19.42
CA GLU A 171 -1.65 -14.55 -20.52
C GLU A 171 -1.33 -16.01 -20.92
N GLY A 172 -2.33 -16.91 -20.80
CA GLY A 172 -2.25 -18.31 -21.25
C GLY A 172 -2.87 -18.54 -22.62
#